data_AF-A0A3M7ERW1-F1
#
_entry.id   AF-A0A3M7ERW1-F1
#
_cell.length_a   1.000
_cell.length_b   1.000
_cell.length_c   1.000
_cell.angle_alpha   90.00
_cell.angle_beta   90.00
_cell.angle_gamma   90.00
#
_symmetry.space_group_name_H-M   'P 1'
#
loop_
_entity.id
_entity.type
_entity.pdbx_description
1 polymer ?
#
loop_
_entity_poly.entity_id
_entity_poly.type
_entity_poly.pdbx_seq_one_letter_code
_entity_poly.pdbx_strand_id
1 'polypeptide(L)'
;MAIGMPCYTLVGSELSLFTGKIKTYLQWKGIPHDVLLPSDEVFKNIIIPGAGIAMIPVLLIHDDQGSLANAKVLQDTKEIMDYFESMYPKGPGPNYLHLPMQHAVVPPTPNRAFAVQLFELLADEWLLTQAMYWRWYAPHLAKQRKFLAMEFGNSSTGGLAHLETQQAIGEKRMARFAGFTPGLGVSETTSPALEWQFHELLKLMESHFDQFPFLLGDEISLADFAFWGSFGPHLGRDPVPSFIIKTEAPGVWEWIERVNSGHRWAGQHVRNGNGAQSSYGTRKMHATGSDVDDVPESTSKIMRFLMTDYAPILKATVDRTIQYVEKKGGDRVALPRALGEDDFTLRGPQGIVKGSRRVQTHAIWELDRIIARSFPNGQARASLLEWLESGCGEDCARTLGSAMEAWMKSGRHVEREKATLLAVSERAHKGKL
;
A
#
# COMPACT_ATOMS: atom_id res chain seq x y z
N MET A 1 12.95 -36.68 10.24
CA MET A 1 11.55 -36.28 9.97
C MET A 1 11.62 -35.08 9.05
N ALA A 2 11.05 -35.15 7.84
CA ALA A 2 10.92 -33.96 7.01
C ALA A 2 9.95 -33.03 7.73
N ILE A 3 10.42 -31.87 8.17
CA ILE A 3 9.54 -30.81 8.67
C ILE A 3 8.71 -30.41 7.45
N GLY A 4 7.41 -30.75 7.46
CA GLY A 4 6.49 -30.34 6.40
C GLY A 4 6.54 -28.82 6.29
N MET A 5 6.62 -28.29 5.07
CA MET A 5 6.52 -26.85 4.89
C MET A 5 5.17 -26.35 5.43
N PRO A 6 5.14 -25.23 6.18
CA PRO A 6 3.88 -24.68 6.66
C PRO A 6 2.97 -24.34 5.47
N CYS A 7 1.69 -24.61 5.65
CA CYS A 7 0.62 -24.23 4.74
C CYS A 7 0.16 -22.81 5.08
N TYR A 8 -0.22 -22.08 4.04
CA TYR A 8 -0.61 -20.67 4.13
C TYR A 8 -2.04 -20.50 3.64
N THR A 9 -2.86 -19.79 4.42
CA THR A 9 -4.19 -19.35 3.99
C THR A 9 -4.30 -17.84 4.13
N LEU A 10 -4.51 -17.15 3.00
CA LEU A 10 -4.81 -15.73 2.97
C LEU A 10 -6.32 -15.54 3.17
N VAL A 11 -6.70 -14.93 4.28
CA VAL A 11 -8.07 -14.50 4.54
C VAL A 11 -8.27 -13.09 4.00
N GLY A 12 -9.13 -12.94 2.99
CA GLY A 12 -9.35 -11.65 2.34
C GLY A 12 -10.36 -11.70 1.20
N SER A 13 -10.69 -10.52 0.67
CA SER A 13 -11.64 -10.36 -0.44
C SER A 13 -11.06 -9.43 -1.51
N GLU A 14 -11.39 -9.68 -2.78
CA GLU A 14 -11.03 -8.83 -3.94
C GLU A 14 -11.51 -7.38 -3.80
N LEU A 15 -12.41 -7.10 -2.86
CA LEU A 15 -12.91 -5.75 -2.57
C LEU A 15 -11.97 -4.94 -1.68
N SER A 16 -11.02 -5.58 -1.00
CA SER A 16 -10.09 -4.92 -0.09
C SER A 16 -8.81 -4.54 -0.81
N LEU A 17 -8.48 -3.25 -0.75
CA LEU A 17 -7.24 -2.71 -1.31
C LEU A 17 -6.00 -3.41 -0.73
N PHE A 18 -5.99 -3.63 0.58
CA PHE A 18 -4.89 -4.28 1.29
C PHE A 18 -4.84 -5.79 1.01
N THR A 19 -5.98 -6.46 0.78
CA THR A 19 -5.97 -7.86 0.33
C THR A 19 -5.35 -7.95 -1.06
N GLY A 20 -5.72 -7.06 -1.97
CA GLY A 20 -5.13 -7.02 -3.30
C GLY A 20 -3.61 -6.80 -3.26
N LYS A 21 -3.14 -5.82 -2.49
CA LYS A 21 -1.71 -5.54 -2.28
C LYS A 21 -0.92 -6.81 -1.92
N ILE A 22 -1.37 -7.54 -0.89
CA ILE A 22 -0.64 -8.74 -0.45
C ILE A 22 -0.82 -9.93 -1.39
N LYS A 23 -2.02 -10.14 -1.94
CA LYS A 23 -2.30 -11.26 -2.83
C LYS A 23 -1.42 -11.19 -4.08
N THR A 24 -1.30 -10.01 -4.69
CA THR A 24 -0.48 -9.82 -5.89
C THR A 24 1.01 -10.02 -5.61
N TYR A 25 1.49 -9.58 -4.44
CA TYR A 25 2.84 -9.91 -3.97
C TYR A 25 3.05 -11.42 -3.82
N LEU A 26 2.14 -12.13 -3.15
CA LEU A 26 2.27 -13.59 -2.92
C LEU A 26 2.26 -14.36 -4.24
N GLN A 27 1.41 -13.98 -5.17
CA GLN A 27 1.34 -14.56 -6.51
C GLN A 27 2.64 -14.31 -7.29
N TRP A 28 3.13 -13.07 -7.30
CA TRP A 28 4.38 -12.73 -7.98
C TRP A 28 5.58 -13.45 -7.36
N LYS A 29 5.68 -13.49 -6.02
CA LYS A 29 6.73 -14.20 -5.28
C LYS A 29 6.60 -15.73 -5.42
N GLY A 30 5.46 -16.21 -5.92
CA GLY A 30 5.12 -17.63 -6.08
C GLY A 30 5.05 -18.39 -4.75
N ILE A 31 4.47 -17.76 -3.74
CA ILE A 31 4.18 -18.37 -2.44
C ILE A 31 2.88 -19.19 -2.57
N PRO A 32 2.92 -20.53 -2.44
CA PRO A 32 1.71 -21.34 -2.45
C PRO A 32 0.81 -20.99 -1.26
N HIS A 33 -0.45 -20.64 -1.52
CA HIS A 33 -1.42 -20.32 -0.48
C HIS A 33 -2.85 -20.57 -0.96
N ASP A 34 -3.72 -20.90 -0.01
CA ASP A 34 -5.17 -20.92 -0.21
C ASP A 34 -5.77 -19.54 0.06
N VAL A 35 -6.93 -19.27 -0.53
CA VAL A 35 -7.69 -18.05 -0.24
C VAL A 35 -8.97 -18.42 0.48
N LEU A 36 -9.19 -17.83 1.65
CA LEU A 36 -10.41 -17.97 2.43
C LEU A 36 -11.18 -16.66 2.45
N LEU A 37 -12.46 -16.72 2.07
CA LEU A 37 -13.33 -15.53 2.12
C LEU A 37 -13.62 -15.12 3.58
N PRO A 38 -13.64 -13.80 3.87
CA PRO A 38 -13.81 -13.29 5.23
C PRO A 38 -15.30 -13.23 5.60
N SER A 39 -15.93 -14.39 5.77
CA SER A 39 -17.32 -14.48 6.23
C SER A 39 -17.47 -13.97 7.67
N ASP A 40 -18.71 -13.70 8.11
CA ASP A 40 -18.96 -13.29 9.49
C ASP A 40 -18.46 -14.33 10.52
N GLU A 41 -18.49 -15.62 10.17
CA GLU A 41 -17.96 -16.70 11.01
C GLU A 41 -16.44 -16.65 11.11
N VAL A 42 -15.75 -16.43 9.99
CA VAL A 42 -14.29 -16.28 9.95
C VAL A 42 -13.86 -15.05 10.76
N PHE A 43 -14.59 -13.93 10.67
CA PHE A 43 -14.34 -12.77 11.51
C PHE A 43 -14.46 -13.08 13.00
N LYS A 44 -15.57 -13.73 13.39
CA LYS A 44 -15.89 -14.01 14.80
C LYS A 44 -14.93 -15.02 15.42
N ASN A 45 -14.61 -16.09 14.70
CA ASN A 45 -13.93 -17.25 15.26
C ASN A 45 -12.41 -17.27 15.00
N ILE A 46 -11.92 -16.55 13.97
CA ILE A 46 -10.50 -16.58 13.58
C ILE A 46 -9.87 -15.18 13.69
N ILE A 47 -10.40 -14.21 12.94
CA ILE A 47 -9.74 -12.88 12.81
C ILE A 47 -9.75 -12.12 14.14
N ILE A 48 -10.91 -11.95 14.78
CA ILE A 48 -11.01 -11.16 16.02
C ILE A 48 -10.21 -11.81 17.17
N PRO A 49 -10.34 -13.13 17.45
CA PRO A 49 -9.56 -13.77 18.50
C PRO A 49 -8.04 -13.73 18.25
N GLY A 50 -7.62 -13.96 17.00
CA GLY A 50 -6.21 -14.00 16.63
C GLY A 50 -5.56 -12.62 16.55
N ALA A 51 -6.11 -11.75 15.69
CA ALA A 51 -5.54 -10.44 15.37
C ALA A 51 -6.01 -9.31 16.31
N GLY A 52 -7.06 -9.51 17.11
CA GLY A 52 -7.60 -8.51 18.04
C GLY A 52 -8.46 -7.42 17.39
N ILE A 53 -8.66 -7.48 16.07
CA ILE A 53 -9.42 -6.48 15.31
C ILE A 53 -10.03 -7.10 14.05
N ALA A 54 -11.26 -6.70 13.73
CA ALA A 54 -11.98 -7.14 12.53
C ALA A 54 -11.49 -6.40 11.27
N MET A 55 -10.28 -6.74 10.81
CA MET A 55 -9.67 -6.20 9.57
C MET A 55 -9.04 -7.31 8.74
N ILE A 56 -9.07 -7.13 7.43
CA ILE A 56 -8.43 -7.99 6.42
C ILE A 56 -7.38 -7.16 5.66
N PRO A 57 -6.32 -7.78 5.11
CA PRO A 57 -6.06 -9.22 5.07
C PRO A 57 -5.49 -9.78 6.37
N VAL A 58 -5.62 -11.09 6.53
CA VAL A 58 -4.96 -11.90 7.57
C VAL A 58 -4.30 -13.10 6.91
N LEU A 59 -3.04 -13.38 7.22
CA LEU A 59 -2.38 -14.63 6.88
C LEU A 59 -2.51 -15.61 8.05
N LEU A 60 -2.98 -16.81 7.74
CA LEU A 60 -2.96 -17.96 8.64
C LEU A 60 -1.79 -18.86 8.25
N ILE A 61 -0.95 -19.20 9.22
CA ILE A 61 0.19 -20.11 9.06
C ILE A 61 -0.10 -21.35 9.89
N HIS A 62 -0.16 -22.53 9.25
CA HIS A 62 -0.57 -23.78 9.89
C HIS A 62 0.20 -24.98 9.32
N ASP A 63 0.31 -26.05 10.11
CA ASP A 63 1.12 -27.23 9.76
C ASP A 63 0.30 -28.31 9.00
N ASP A 64 -1.03 -28.23 9.02
CA ASP A 64 -1.93 -29.15 8.34
C ASP A 64 -3.00 -28.39 7.52
N GLN A 65 -3.33 -28.89 6.32
CA GLN A 65 -4.29 -28.22 5.43
C GLN A 65 -5.75 -28.23 5.95
N GLY A 66 -6.04 -28.85 7.09
CA GLY A 66 -7.41 -29.16 7.52
C GLY A 66 -7.90 -28.34 8.72
N SER A 67 -7.02 -27.80 9.56
CA SER A 67 -7.39 -27.18 10.83
C SER A 67 -6.86 -25.75 10.98
N LEU A 68 -7.78 -24.78 10.86
CA LEU A 68 -7.47 -23.37 11.10
C LEU A 68 -7.48 -22.99 12.59
N ALA A 69 -7.90 -23.90 13.47
CA ALA A 69 -8.14 -23.61 14.88
C ALA A 69 -6.87 -23.21 15.66
N ASN A 70 -5.70 -23.70 15.21
CA ASN A 70 -4.40 -23.45 15.85
C ASN A 70 -3.46 -22.63 14.96
N ALA A 71 -3.95 -22.05 13.86
CA ALA A 71 -3.11 -21.31 12.94
C ALA A 71 -2.50 -20.07 13.63
N LYS A 72 -1.21 -19.82 13.41
CA LYS A 72 -0.60 -18.54 13.76
C LYS A 72 -1.22 -17.47 12.86
N VAL A 73 -1.72 -16.41 13.48
CA VAL A 73 -2.41 -15.30 12.81
C VAL A 73 -1.44 -14.12 12.66
N LEU A 74 -1.21 -13.69 11.42
CA LEU A 74 -0.44 -12.49 11.09
C LEU A 74 -1.35 -11.51 10.33
N GLN A 75 -1.40 -10.26 10.76
CA GLN A 75 -2.29 -9.24 10.18
C GLN A 75 -1.49 -7.97 9.91
N ASP A 76 -1.78 -7.33 8.77
CA ASP A 76 -1.07 -6.21 8.15
C ASP A 76 -0.18 -6.66 6.99
N THR A 77 -0.33 -5.99 5.85
CA THR A 77 0.38 -6.36 4.62
C THR A 77 1.90 -6.23 4.76
N LYS A 78 2.39 -5.24 5.52
CA LYS A 78 3.82 -5.01 5.72
C LYS A 78 4.44 -6.11 6.56
N GLU A 79 3.77 -6.52 7.64
CA GLU A 79 4.24 -7.64 8.47
C GLU A 79 4.21 -8.98 7.72
N ILE A 80 3.18 -9.21 6.90
CA ILE A 80 3.09 -10.41 6.06
C ILE A 80 4.21 -10.43 5.02
N MET A 81 4.49 -9.30 4.36
CA MET A 81 5.61 -9.21 3.42
C MET A 81 6.96 -9.39 4.15
N ASP A 82 7.18 -8.71 5.29
CA ASP A 82 8.41 -8.86 6.08
C ASP A 82 8.65 -10.33 6.48
N TYR A 83 7.60 -11.05 6.86
CA TYR A 83 7.68 -12.49 7.16
C TYR A 83 8.22 -13.30 5.97
N PHE A 84 7.66 -13.10 4.77
CA PHE A 84 8.12 -13.82 3.58
C PHE A 84 9.46 -13.35 3.04
N GLU A 85 9.79 -12.06 3.10
CA GLU A 85 11.10 -11.54 2.74
C GLU A 85 12.20 -12.08 3.67
N SER A 86 11.89 -12.32 4.95
CA SER A 86 12.83 -12.95 5.89
C SER A 86 13.05 -14.45 5.61
N MET A 87 12.01 -15.14 5.15
CA MET A 87 12.06 -16.57 4.83
C MET A 87 12.72 -16.84 3.46
N TYR A 88 12.52 -15.92 2.50
CA TYR A 88 13.02 -16.00 1.14
C TYR A 88 13.83 -14.74 0.77
N PRO A 89 14.99 -14.53 1.43
CA PRO A 89 15.84 -13.37 1.19
C PRO A 89 16.48 -13.43 -0.21
N LYS A 90 17.12 -12.33 -0.62
CA LYS A 90 17.83 -12.24 -1.92
C LYS A 90 18.84 -13.39 -2.07
N GLY A 91 18.66 -14.20 -3.11
CA GLY A 91 19.53 -15.31 -3.45
C GLY A 91 20.81 -14.90 -4.21
N PRO A 92 21.84 -15.76 -4.28
CA PRO A 92 23.13 -15.45 -4.90
C PRO A 92 23.12 -15.37 -6.43
N GLY A 93 22.00 -15.68 -7.09
CA GLY A 93 21.90 -15.66 -8.55
C GLY A 93 20.61 -14.97 -9.03
N PRO A 94 20.59 -14.47 -10.28
CA PRO A 94 19.42 -13.86 -10.90
C PRO A 94 18.36 -14.91 -11.30
N ASN A 95 18.32 -16.07 -10.63
CA ASN A 95 17.42 -17.16 -11.00
C ASN A 95 16.02 -16.87 -10.45
N TYR A 96 15.28 -16.02 -11.18
CA TYR A 96 13.86 -15.70 -10.99
C TYR A 96 12.91 -16.91 -11.20
N LEU A 97 13.44 -18.14 -11.24
CA LEU A 97 12.74 -19.36 -11.66
C LEU A 97 12.47 -20.34 -10.52
N HIS A 98 13.10 -20.15 -9.36
CA HIS A 98 12.78 -20.94 -8.17
C HIS A 98 11.54 -20.37 -7.51
N LEU A 99 10.59 -21.23 -7.13
CA LEU A 99 9.43 -20.85 -6.35
C LEU A 99 9.54 -21.44 -4.94
N PRO A 100 9.37 -20.62 -3.88
CA PRO A 100 9.19 -19.17 -3.92
C PRO A 100 10.44 -18.40 -4.40
N MET A 101 10.20 -17.25 -5.06
CA MET A 101 11.25 -16.43 -5.67
C MET A 101 12.15 -15.79 -4.61
N GLN A 102 13.47 -15.82 -4.85
CA GLN A 102 14.48 -15.15 -4.02
C GLN A 102 14.86 -13.76 -4.58
N HIS A 103 13.86 -13.01 -5.06
CA HIS A 103 14.02 -11.60 -5.45
C HIS A 103 13.42 -10.71 -4.36
N ALA A 104 14.20 -9.75 -3.85
CA ALA A 104 13.72 -8.81 -2.85
C ALA A 104 12.83 -7.75 -3.49
N VAL A 105 11.73 -7.37 -2.83
CA VAL A 105 10.85 -6.30 -3.34
C VAL A 105 11.34 -4.89 -2.98
N VAL A 106 12.26 -4.79 -2.04
CA VAL A 106 12.98 -3.55 -1.72
C VAL A 106 14.33 -3.58 -2.44
N PRO A 107 14.62 -2.64 -3.35
CA PRO A 107 15.92 -2.54 -4.00
C PRO A 107 17.05 -2.38 -2.97
N PRO A 108 18.25 -2.92 -3.23
CA PRO A 108 19.36 -2.86 -2.28
C PRO A 108 20.03 -1.47 -2.21
N THR A 109 19.74 -0.59 -3.15
CA THR A 109 20.40 0.71 -3.27
C THR A 109 19.65 1.78 -2.45
N PRO A 110 20.35 2.69 -1.74
CA PRO A 110 19.73 3.60 -0.77
C PRO A 110 18.59 4.48 -1.31
N ASN A 111 18.78 5.19 -2.41
CA ASN A 111 17.75 6.11 -2.95
C ASN A 111 16.51 5.33 -3.40
N ARG A 112 16.71 4.21 -4.11
CA ARG A 112 15.60 3.36 -4.56
C ARG A 112 14.87 2.71 -3.38
N ALA A 113 15.61 2.23 -2.38
CA ALA A 113 15.04 1.65 -1.15
C ALA A 113 14.22 2.69 -0.36
N PHE A 114 14.68 3.94 -0.30
CA PHE A 114 13.94 5.02 0.32
C PHE A 114 12.68 5.36 -0.50
N ALA A 115 12.81 5.47 -1.83
CA ALA A 115 11.71 5.76 -2.72
C ALA A 115 10.57 4.74 -2.65
N VAL A 116 10.86 3.43 -2.65
CA VAL A 116 9.79 2.40 -2.55
C VAL A 116 8.99 2.50 -1.26
N GLN A 117 9.65 2.85 -0.14
CA GLN A 117 8.95 2.97 1.14
C GLN A 117 8.11 4.25 1.20
N LEU A 118 8.56 5.34 0.57
CA LEU A 118 7.73 6.54 0.41
C LEU A 118 6.51 6.28 -0.49
N PHE A 119 6.65 5.49 -1.55
CA PHE A 119 5.52 5.05 -2.35
C PHE A 119 4.57 4.16 -1.55
N GLU A 120 5.09 3.26 -0.71
CA GLU A 120 4.24 2.46 0.17
C GLU A 120 3.41 3.34 1.12
N LEU A 121 4.03 4.32 1.77
CA LEU A 121 3.35 5.30 2.62
C LEU A 121 2.28 6.08 1.86
N LEU A 122 2.61 6.58 0.66
CA LEU A 122 1.65 7.28 -0.18
C LEU A 122 0.47 6.39 -0.59
N ALA A 123 0.71 5.12 -0.92
CA ALA A 123 -0.34 4.20 -1.32
C ALA A 123 -1.32 3.95 -0.17
N ASP A 124 -0.79 3.67 1.02
CA ASP A 124 -1.57 3.21 2.16
C ASP A 124 -2.29 4.37 2.88
N GLU A 125 -1.71 5.57 2.89
CA GLU A 125 -2.23 6.72 3.66
C GLU A 125 -2.83 7.86 2.81
N TRP A 126 -2.47 7.94 1.51
CA TRP A 126 -2.90 9.03 0.64
C TRP A 126 -3.74 8.58 -0.55
N LEU A 127 -3.25 7.62 -1.32
CA LEU A 127 -3.96 7.03 -2.46
C LEU A 127 -5.23 6.28 -2.01
N LEU A 128 -5.27 5.85 -0.75
CA LEU A 128 -6.48 5.43 -0.04
C LEU A 128 -7.64 6.43 -0.20
N THR A 129 -7.38 7.73 -0.12
CA THR A 129 -8.41 8.77 -0.29
C THR A 129 -9.01 8.71 -1.68
N GLN A 130 -8.19 8.56 -2.73
CA GLN A 130 -8.67 8.43 -4.12
C GLN A 130 -9.47 7.15 -4.32
N ALA A 131 -8.96 6.00 -3.85
CA ALA A 131 -9.66 4.72 -3.94
C ALA A 131 -11.05 4.78 -3.27
N MET A 132 -11.12 5.36 -2.07
CA MET A 132 -12.36 5.51 -1.32
C MET A 132 -13.29 6.55 -1.94
N TYR A 133 -12.75 7.66 -2.46
CA TYR A 133 -13.51 8.71 -3.13
C TYR A 133 -14.27 8.16 -4.36
N TRP A 134 -13.56 7.53 -5.30
CA TRP A 134 -14.15 7.02 -6.54
C TRP A 134 -15.12 5.86 -6.31
N ARG A 135 -14.92 5.07 -5.26
CA ARG A 135 -15.83 3.98 -4.91
C ARG A 135 -17.13 4.47 -4.25
N TRP A 136 -16.99 5.34 -3.26
CA TRP A 136 -18.05 5.59 -2.28
C TRP A 136 -18.70 6.97 -2.33
N TYR A 137 -18.06 7.96 -2.94
CA TYR A 137 -18.66 9.30 -3.02
C TYR A 137 -19.96 9.23 -3.86
N ALA A 138 -21.02 9.85 -3.36
CA ALA A 138 -22.39 9.59 -3.81
C ALA A 138 -22.61 9.71 -5.34
N PRO A 139 -22.06 10.74 -6.03
CA PRO A 139 -22.19 10.85 -7.49
C PRO A 139 -21.60 9.67 -8.28
N HIS A 140 -20.50 9.09 -7.79
CA HIS A 140 -19.83 7.95 -8.44
C HIS A 140 -20.47 6.63 -8.02
N LEU A 141 -20.74 6.46 -6.71
CA LEU A 141 -21.41 5.28 -6.16
C LEU A 141 -22.74 5.00 -6.86
N ALA A 142 -23.55 6.03 -7.14
CA ALA A 142 -24.83 5.88 -7.82
C ALA A 142 -24.72 5.17 -9.19
N LYS A 143 -23.61 5.37 -9.92
CA LYS A 143 -23.38 4.80 -11.25
C LYS A 143 -22.89 3.35 -11.23
N GLN A 144 -22.41 2.87 -10.08
CA GLN A 144 -21.79 1.54 -9.93
C GLN A 144 -22.37 0.73 -8.76
N ARG A 145 -23.46 1.20 -8.15
CA ARG A 145 -24.05 0.63 -6.93
C ARG A 145 -24.38 -0.85 -7.07
N LYS A 146 -25.02 -1.24 -8.18
CA LYS A 146 -25.40 -2.64 -8.44
C LYS A 146 -24.17 -3.56 -8.48
N PHE A 147 -23.11 -3.14 -9.17
CA PHE A 147 -21.87 -3.91 -9.24
C PHE A 147 -21.28 -4.12 -7.84
N LEU A 148 -21.10 -3.04 -7.07
CA LEU A 148 -20.56 -3.13 -5.71
C LEU A 148 -21.46 -3.97 -4.79
N ALA A 149 -22.79 -3.84 -4.88
CA ALA A 149 -23.72 -4.62 -4.07
C ALA A 149 -23.61 -6.12 -4.36
N MET A 150 -23.49 -6.49 -5.64
CA MET A 150 -23.27 -7.88 -6.04
C MET A 150 -21.94 -8.41 -5.50
N GLU A 151 -20.85 -7.64 -5.63
CA GLU A 151 -19.53 -8.06 -5.17
C GLU A 151 -19.45 -8.26 -3.65
N PHE A 152 -20.01 -7.32 -2.88
CA PHE A 152 -20.08 -7.42 -1.41
C PHE A 152 -20.99 -8.56 -0.97
N GLY A 153 -22.11 -8.77 -1.66
CA GLY A 153 -23.02 -9.90 -1.45
C GLY A 153 -22.37 -11.24 -1.70
N ASN A 154 -21.70 -11.38 -2.85
CA ASN A 154 -20.95 -12.57 -3.24
C ASN A 154 -19.87 -12.92 -2.21
N SER A 155 -19.06 -11.93 -1.83
CA SER A 155 -18.01 -12.10 -0.80
C SER A 155 -18.58 -12.51 0.56
N SER A 156 -19.73 -11.96 0.96
CA SER A 156 -20.35 -12.24 2.26
C SER A 156 -21.01 -13.62 2.34
N THR A 157 -21.43 -14.17 1.19
CA THR A 157 -22.21 -15.42 1.12
C THR A 157 -21.42 -16.59 0.54
N GLY A 158 -20.14 -16.39 0.19
CA GLY A 158 -19.34 -17.38 -0.51
C GLY A 158 -19.87 -17.71 -1.91
N GLY A 159 -20.66 -16.81 -2.51
CA GLY A 159 -21.34 -17.03 -3.78
C GLY A 159 -22.49 -18.05 -3.77
N LEU A 160 -22.88 -18.56 -2.60
CA LEU A 160 -23.89 -19.62 -2.48
C LEU A 160 -25.33 -19.10 -2.50
N ALA A 161 -25.55 -17.84 -2.15
CA ALA A 161 -26.89 -17.25 -2.13
C ALA A 161 -27.36 -16.84 -3.54
N HIS A 162 -28.67 -16.78 -3.76
CA HIS A 162 -29.23 -16.22 -5.00
C HIS A 162 -28.89 -14.73 -5.18
N LEU A 163 -28.86 -14.27 -6.44
CA LEU A 163 -28.41 -12.90 -6.79
C LEU A 163 -29.14 -11.80 -6.03
N GLU A 164 -30.47 -11.91 -5.86
CA GLU A 164 -31.25 -10.91 -5.11
C GLU A 164 -30.86 -10.85 -3.63
N THR A 165 -30.62 -12.00 -3.00
CA THR A 165 -30.16 -12.09 -1.61
C THR A 165 -28.74 -11.54 -1.47
N GLN A 166 -27.84 -11.86 -2.42
CA GLN A 166 -26.50 -11.29 -2.47
C GLN A 166 -26.58 -9.77 -2.56
N GLN A 167 -27.36 -9.22 -3.49
CA GLN A 167 -27.52 -7.79 -3.66
C GLN A 167 -28.04 -7.13 -2.37
N ALA A 168 -29.09 -7.65 -1.76
CA ALA A 168 -29.66 -7.10 -0.52
C ALA A 168 -28.64 -7.09 0.64
N ILE A 169 -27.87 -8.17 0.79
CA ILE A 169 -26.79 -8.26 1.80
C ILE A 169 -25.69 -7.24 1.49
N GLY A 170 -25.27 -7.16 0.23
CA GLY A 170 -24.22 -6.23 -0.20
C GLY A 170 -24.59 -4.78 0.03
N GLU A 171 -25.81 -4.38 -0.32
CA GLU A 171 -26.33 -3.02 -0.06
C GLU A 171 -26.24 -2.63 1.42
N LYS A 172 -26.61 -3.55 2.32
CA LYS A 172 -26.49 -3.34 3.77
C LYS A 172 -25.03 -3.17 4.21
N ARG A 173 -24.09 -3.92 3.62
CA ARG A 173 -22.65 -3.86 3.97
C ARG A 173 -21.99 -2.59 3.44
N MET A 174 -22.31 -2.18 2.22
CA MET A 174 -21.76 -0.99 1.57
C MET A 174 -21.99 0.30 2.37
N ALA A 175 -23.17 0.46 2.99
CA ALA A 175 -23.51 1.67 3.75
C ALA A 175 -22.49 2.00 4.86
N ARG A 176 -21.91 0.98 5.51
CA ARG A 176 -20.86 1.17 6.52
C ARG A 176 -19.59 1.77 5.93
N PHE A 177 -19.16 1.29 4.78
CA PHE A 177 -17.89 1.72 4.16
C PHE A 177 -18.01 3.10 3.53
N ALA A 178 -19.17 3.42 2.94
CA ALA A 178 -19.42 4.76 2.41
C ALA A 178 -19.33 5.85 3.48
N GLY A 179 -19.67 5.54 4.73
CA GLY A 179 -19.54 6.46 5.86
C GLY A 179 -18.10 6.80 6.29
N PHE A 180 -17.07 6.18 5.69
CA PHE A 180 -15.67 6.48 6.01
C PHE A 180 -15.09 7.64 5.22
N THR A 181 -15.67 8.02 4.08
CA THR A 181 -15.10 9.05 3.20
C THR A 181 -14.96 10.43 3.86
N PRO A 182 -15.89 10.93 4.71
CA PRO A 182 -15.71 12.24 5.34
C PRO A 182 -14.46 12.29 6.23
N GLY A 183 -14.15 11.19 6.93
CA GLY A 183 -12.95 11.10 7.76
C GLY A 183 -11.64 11.10 6.96
N LEU A 184 -11.70 10.91 5.63
CA LEU A 184 -10.57 11.03 4.71
C LEU A 184 -10.50 12.41 4.05
N GLY A 185 -11.40 13.33 4.41
CA GLY A 185 -11.46 14.68 3.84
C GLY A 185 -12.22 14.78 2.53
N VAL A 186 -13.01 13.76 2.18
CA VAL A 186 -13.93 13.81 1.04
C VAL A 186 -15.18 14.63 1.39
N SER A 187 -15.40 15.71 0.67
CA SER A 187 -16.59 16.54 0.76
C SER A 187 -16.95 17.13 -0.61
N GLU A 188 -18.09 17.81 -0.70
CA GLU A 188 -18.44 18.60 -1.89
C GLU A 188 -17.36 19.64 -2.22
N THR A 189 -16.77 20.27 -1.20
CA THR A 189 -15.71 21.27 -1.37
C THR A 189 -14.43 20.66 -1.94
N THR A 190 -14.00 19.49 -1.47
CA THR A 190 -12.74 18.86 -1.91
C THR A 190 -12.89 17.99 -3.16
N SER A 191 -14.12 17.57 -3.50
CA SER A 191 -14.40 16.68 -4.63
C SER A 191 -13.80 17.15 -5.96
N PRO A 192 -13.97 18.42 -6.41
CA PRO A 192 -13.37 18.89 -7.66
C PRO A 192 -11.84 18.82 -7.68
N ALA A 193 -11.18 19.02 -6.53
CA ALA A 193 -9.73 18.88 -6.41
C ALA A 193 -9.30 17.42 -6.47
N LEU A 194 -10.05 16.50 -5.84
CA LEU A 194 -9.79 15.06 -5.89
C LEU A 194 -9.93 14.50 -7.31
N GLU A 195 -10.96 14.92 -8.06
CA GLU A 195 -11.13 14.53 -9.47
C GLU A 195 -9.95 15.03 -10.31
N TRP A 196 -9.62 16.32 -10.22
CA TRP A 196 -8.47 16.89 -10.92
C TRP A 196 -7.16 16.15 -10.59
N GLN A 197 -6.91 15.88 -9.30
CA GLN A 197 -5.72 15.16 -8.88
C GLN A 197 -5.64 13.75 -9.46
N PHE A 198 -6.77 13.06 -9.60
CA PHE A 198 -6.80 11.74 -10.21
C PHE A 198 -6.40 11.79 -11.68
N HIS A 199 -6.97 12.71 -12.47
CA HIS A 199 -6.60 12.87 -13.88
C HIS A 199 -5.14 13.30 -14.05
N GLU A 200 -4.61 14.20 -13.22
CA GLU A 200 -3.19 14.58 -13.27
C GLU A 200 -2.26 13.43 -12.88
N LEU A 201 -2.62 12.64 -11.87
CA LEU A 201 -1.88 11.43 -11.50
C LEU A 201 -1.84 10.44 -12.68
N LEU A 202 -2.99 10.22 -13.33
CA LEU A 202 -3.06 9.32 -14.48
C LEU A 202 -2.18 9.80 -15.64
N LYS A 203 -2.15 11.11 -15.94
CA LYS A 203 -1.25 11.66 -16.98
C LYS A 203 0.23 11.43 -16.66
N LEU A 204 0.61 11.65 -15.39
CA LEU A 204 2.00 11.43 -14.94
C LEU A 204 2.39 9.95 -15.02
N MET A 205 1.49 9.06 -14.59
CA MET A 205 1.69 7.62 -14.64
C MET A 205 1.70 7.09 -16.09
N GLU A 206 0.85 7.62 -16.97
CA GLU A 206 0.84 7.27 -18.40
C GLU A 206 2.18 7.63 -19.06
N SER A 207 2.67 8.85 -18.84
CA SER A 207 3.97 9.29 -19.35
C SER A 207 5.12 8.46 -18.78
N HIS A 208 5.02 8.03 -17.52
CA HIS A 208 5.99 7.16 -16.90
C HIS A 208 5.96 5.75 -17.53
N PHE A 209 4.79 5.15 -17.71
CA PHE A 209 4.67 3.79 -18.24
C PHE A 209 4.95 3.67 -19.74
N ASP A 210 4.87 4.79 -20.48
CA ASP A 210 5.42 4.89 -21.84
C ASP A 210 6.94 4.63 -21.86
N GLN A 211 7.65 4.96 -20.78
CA GLN A 211 9.09 4.79 -20.66
C GLN A 211 9.48 3.54 -19.87
N PHE A 212 8.76 3.20 -18.81
CA PHE A 212 9.16 2.16 -17.86
C PHE A 212 8.04 1.14 -17.60
N PRO A 213 8.36 -0.14 -17.34
CA PRO A 213 7.34 -1.13 -17.01
C PRO A 213 6.84 -1.08 -15.55
N PHE A 214 7.56 -0.47 -14.63
CA PHE A 214 7.25 -0.44 -13.20
C PHE A 214 7.57 0.90 -12.58
N LEU A 215 6.99 1.21 -11.41
CA LEU A 215 7.06 2.53 -10.79
C LEU A 215 8.48 3.03 -10.50
N LEU A 216 9.45 2.13 -10.30
CA LEU A 216 10.87 2.47 -10.13
C LEU A 216 11.73 2.15 -11.35
N GLY A 217 11.12 2.05 -12.53
CA GLY A 217 11.84 1.76 -13.77
C GLY A 217 11.59 0.33 -14.26
N ASP A 218 12.66 -0.41 -14.45
CA ASP A 218 12.60 -1.70 -15.17
C ASP A 218 12.32 -2.93 -14.30
N GLU A 219 12.26 -2.75 -12.98
CA GLU A 219 12.07 -3.84 -12.03
C GLU A 219 10.84 -3.59 -11.16
N ILE A 220 10.01 -4.62 -11.05
CA ILE A 220 8.88 -4.64 -10.13
C ILE A 220 9.40 -4.56 -8.69
N SER A 221 8.72 -3.77 -7.88
CA SER A 221 9.15 -3.49 -6.50
C SER A 221 7.97 -3.39 -5.55
N LEU A 222 8.25 -3.16 -4.27
CA LEU A 222 7.25 -2.88 -3.24
C LEU A 222 6.32 -1.73 -3.63
N ALA A 223 6.83 -0.70 -4.33
CA ALA A 223 6.03 0.42 -4.79
C ALA A 223 4.87 -0.05 -5.69
N ASP A 224 5.15 -0.98 -6.59
CA ASP A 224 4.16 -1.52 -7.52
C ASP A 224 3.06 -2.27 -6.79
N PHE A 225 3.40 -3.16 -5.84
CA PHE A 225 2.41 -3.88 -5.04
C PHE A 225 1.58 -2.94 -4.16
N ALA A 226 2.20 -1.92 -3.56
CA ALA A 226 1.52 -0.95 -2.72
C ALA A 226 0.50 -0.13 -3.54
N PHE A 227 0.93 0.45 -4.67
CA PHE A 227 0.01 1.20 -5.55
C PHE A 227 -1.06 0.29 -6.14
N TRP A 228 -0.70 -0.94 -6.52
CA TRP A 228 -1.67 -1.90 -7.04
C TRP A 228 -2.75 -2.23 -6.01
N GLY A 229 -2.46 -2.13 -4.70
CA GLY A 229 -3.48 -2.22 -3.66
C GLY A 229 -4.65 -1.24 -3.87
N SER A 230 -4.36 0.02 -4.21
CA SER A 230 -5.40 1.01 -4.52
C SER A 230 -5.93 0.88 -5.96
N PHE A 231 -5.05 0.59 -6.91
CA PHE A 231 -5.41 0.54 -8.33
C PHE A 231 -6.14 -0.72 -8.75
N GLY A 232 -5.72 -1.92 -8.36
CA GLY A 232 -6.35 -3.17 -8.80
C GLY A 232 -7.76 -3.35 -8.22
N PRO A 233 -7.89 -3.57 -6.89
CA PRO A 233 -9.15 -3.84 -6.21
C PRO A 233 -10.21 -2.74 -6.30
N HIS A 234 -9.82 -1.47 -6.42
CA HIS A 234 -10.73 -0.31 -6.43
C HIS A 234 -10.70 0.41 -7.78
N LEU A 235 -9.67 1.20 -8.07
CA LEU A 235 -9.73 2.16 -9.19
C LEU A 235 -9.84 1.48 -10.57
N GLY A 236 -9.23 0.31 -10.75
CA GLY A 236 -9.20 -0.46 -11.99
C GLY A 236 -10.28 -1.54 -12.07
N ARG A 237 -10.90 -1.91 -10.94
CA ARG A 237 -12.02 -2.87 -10.88
C ARG A 237 -13.37 -2.18 -10.93
N ASP A 238 -13.54 -1.08 -10.20
CA ASP A 238 -14.83 -0.39 -10.08
C ASP A 238 -15.20 0.28 -11.42
N PRO A 239 -16.44 0.12 -11.91
CA PRO A 239 -16.83 0.55 -13.26
C PRO A 239 -16.48 2.00 -13.61
N VAL A 240 -16.71 2.95 -12.70
CA VAL A 240 -16.50 4.38 -12.97
C VAL A 240 -15.01 4.72 -13.14
N PRO A 241 -14.14 4.53 -12.13
CA PRO A 241 -12.71 4.85 -12.29
C PRO A 241 -12.02 3.92 -13.31
N SER A 242 -12.47 2.67 -13.47
CA SER A 242 -11.89 1.75 -14.45
C SER A 242 -12.13 2.22 -15.88
N PHE A 243 -13.33 2.76 -16.15
CA PHE A 243 -13.62 3.38 -17.44
C PHE A 243 -12.64 4.53 -17.72
N ILE A 244 -12.47 5.45 -16.77
CA ILE A 244 -11.55 6.60 -16.89
C ILE A 244 -10.11 6.12 -17.17
N ILE A 245 -9.59 5.20 -16.37
CA ILE A 245 -8.23 4.65 -16.57
C ILE A 245 -8.10 4.07 -17.98
N LYS A 246 -9.05 3.22 -18.40
CA LYS A 246 -8.98 2.54 -19.70
C LYS A 246 -9.12 3.48 -20.89
N THR A 247 -9.80 4.61 -20.74
CA THR A 247 -10.01 5.57 -21.84
C THR A 247 -8.97 6.69 -21.88
N GLU A 248 -8.40 7.08 -20.74
CA GLU A 248 -7.50 8.23 -20.63
C GLU A 248 -6.04 7.87 -20.36
N ALA A 249 -5.78 6.72 -19.74
CA ALA A 249 -4.44 6.27 -19.36
C ALA A 249 -4.26 4.74 -19.58
N PRO A 250 -4.31 4.27 -20.83
CA PRO A 250 -4.22 2.85 -21.16
C PRO A 250 -2.89 2.21 -20.72
N GLY A 251 -1.77 2.93 -20.68
CA GLY A 251 -0.51 2.45 -20.11
C GLY A 251 -0.59 2.15 -18.62
N VAL A 252 -1.39 2.92 -17.87
CA VAL A 252 -1.72 2.60 -16.46
C VAL A 252 -2.54 1.32 -16.36
N TRP A 253 -3.54 1.13 -17.23
CA TRP A 253 -4.29 -0.14 -17.29
C TRP A 253 -3.37 -1.32 -17.60
N GLU A 254 -2.47 -1.19 -18.57
CA GLU A 254 -1.50 -2.24 -18.90
C GLU A 254 -0.57 -2.56 -17.72
N TRP A 255 -0.14 -1.55 -16.93
CA TRP A 255 0.61 -1.78 -15.70
C TRP A 255 -0.21 -2.55 -14.65
N ILE A 256 -1.50 -2.24 -14.48
CA ILE A 256 -2.39 -2.98 -13.57
C ILE A 256 -2.45 -4.47 -13.95
N GLU A 257 -2.62 -4.77 -15.25
CA GLU A 257 -2.63 -6.15 -15.76
C GLU A 257 -1.27 -6.84 -15.57
N ARG A 258 -0.17 -6.11 -15.87
CA ARG A 258 1.21 -6.59 -15.76
C ARG A 258 1.56 -7.00 -14.34
N VAL A 259 1.27 -6.15 -13.36
CA VAL A 259 1.56 -6.42 -11.93
C VAL A 259 0.70 -7.58 -11.41
N ASN A 260 -0.55 -7.71 -11.87
CA ASN A 260 -1.44 -8.83 -11.51
C ASN A 260 -1.13 -10.14 -12.27
N SER A 261 0.05 -10.27 -12.90
CA SER A 261 0.46 -11.44 -13.69
C SER A 261 -0.49 -11.80 -14.84
N GLY A 262 -1.33 -10.87 -15.28
CA GLY A 262 -2.51 -11.12 -16.09
C GLY A 262 -2.41 -10.61 -17.52
N HIS A 263 -1.37 -10.99 -18.28
CA HIS A 263 -1.15 -10.83 -19.74
C HIS A 263 0.06 -9.95 -20.15
N ARG A 264 0.59 -10.29 -21.34
CA ARG A 264 1.68 -9.64 -22.11
C ARG A 264 3.10 -9.65 -21.50
N TRP A 265 3.43 -10.66 -20.71
CA TRP A 265 4.83 -11.00 -20.50
C TRP A 265 5.23 -12.13 -21.44
N ALA A 266 6.25 -11.91 -22.27
CA ALA A 266 6.88 -12.99 -23.01
C ALA A 266 7.26 -14.11 -22.03
N GLY A 267 6.70 -15.31 -22.27
CA GLY A 267 6.98 -16.50 -21.48
C GLY A 267 8.49 -16.79 -21.46
N GLN A 268 8.94 -17.48 -20.43
CA GLN A 268 10.35 -17.81 -20.16
C GLN A 268 11.15 -18.27 -21.39
N HIS A 269 10.53 -19.06 -22.27
CA HIS A 269 11.19 -19.61 -23.47
C HIS A 269 11.49 -18.56 -24.54
N VAL A 270 10.73 -17.47 -24.57
CA VAL A 270 10.96 -16.35 -25.48
C VAL A 270 12.16 -15.53 -25.03
N ARG A 271 12.35 -15.31 -23.71
CA ARG A 271 13.44 -14.48 -23.16
C ARG A 271 14.85 -15.05 -23.35
N ASN A 272 14.98 -16.38 -23.43
CA ASN A 272 16.26 -17.07 -23.58
C ASN A 272 16.67 -17.31 -25.05
N GLY A 273 15.85 -16.90 -26.03
CA GLY A 273 16.25 -16.95 -27.43
C GLY A 273 17.21 -15.81 -27.78
N ASN A 274 18.21 -16.09 -28.63
CA ASN A 274 19.18 -15.13 -29.17
C ASN A 274 18.58 -13.97 -30.02
N GLY A 275 17.30 -13.62 -29.82
CA GLY A 275 16.60 -12.52 -30.50
C GLY A 275 15.56 -11.81 -29.61
N ALA A 276 15.59 -12.00 -28.29
CA ALA A 276 14.49 -11.63 -27.41
C ALA A 276 14.49 -10.18 -26.87
N GLN A 277 15.50 -9.36 -27.16
CA GLN A 277 15.60 -7.98 -26.63
C GLN A 277 14.42 -7.08 -27.03
N SER A 278 13.67 -7.45 -28.06
CA SER A 278 12.50 -6.72 -28.58
C SER A 278 11.15 -7.35 -28.23
N SER A 279 11.12 -8.36 -27.35
CA SER A 279 9.87 -9.01 -26.95
C SER A 279 9.14 -8.25 -25.82
N TYR A 280 7.80 -8.22 -25.86
CA TYR A 280 6.99 -7.54 -24.85
C TYR A 280 7.29 -8.10 -23.45
N GLY A 281 7.73 -7.25 -22.54
CA GLY A 281 8.14 -7.63 -21.19
C GLY A 281 9.62 -8.00 -21.03
N THR A 282 10.48 -7.81 -22.01
CA THR A 282 11.91 -7.65 -21.69
C THR A 282 12.20 -6.26 -21.13
N ARG A 283 13.24 -6.22 -20.30
CA ARG A 283 13.94 -5.00 -19.88
C ARG A 283 14.07 -4.05 -21.08
N LYS A 284 13.57 -2.80 -20.99
CA LYS A 284 13.60 -1.88 -22.14
C LYS A 284 15.06 -1.57 -22.54
N MET A 285 15.26 -1.12 -23.77
CA MET A 285 16.60 -0.92 -24.37
C MET A 285 17.54 0.00 -23.55
N HIS A 286 16.99 0.83 -22.66
CA HIS A 286 17.72 1.78 -21.80
C HIS A 286 17.78 1.39 -20.31
N ALA A 287 17.35 0.20 -19.96
CA ALA A 287 17.21 -0.16 -18.57
C ALA A 287 18.55 -0.24 -17.83
N THR A 288 18.61 0.36 -16.64
CA THR A 288 19.78 0.34 -15.76
C THR A 288 19.80 -0.90 -14.86
N GLY A 289 20.99 -1.34 -14.43
CA GLY A 289 21.12 -2.54 -13.59
C GLY A 289 20.44 -2.34 -12.22
N SER A 290 20.03 -3.43 -11.56
CA SER A 290 19.46 -3.39 -10.20
C SER A 290 20.39 -2.73 -9.16
N ASP A 291 21.69 -2.67 -9.46
CA ASP A 291 22.72 -2.13 -8.59
C ASP A 291 23.00 -0.64 -8.84
N VAL A 292 22.29 -0.02 -9.80
CA VAL A 292 22.36 1.43 -10.06
C VAL A 292 21.36 2.14 -9.15
N ASP A 293 21.86 3.02 -8.28
CA ASP A 293 21.04 3.79 -7.34
C ASP A 293 20.38 5.01 -7.98
N ASP A 294 19.65 4.76 -9.06
CA ASP A 294 18.94 5.78 -9.83
C ASP A 294 17.43 5.58 -9.73
N VAL A 295 16.70 6.68 -9.49
CA VAL A 295 15.24 6.71 -9.48
C VAL A 295 14.82 7.56 -10.67
N PRO A 296 14.04 7.02 -11.62
CA PRO A 296 13.69 7.76 -12.83
C PRO A 296 13.08 9.13 -12.55
N GLU A 297 13.42 10.13 -13.35
CA GLU A 297 12.87 11.49 -13.18
C GLU A 297 11.33 11.49 -13.24
N SER A 298 10.74 10.65 -14.10
CA SER A 298 9.28 10.47 -14.18
C SER A 298 8.68 9.87 -12.90
N THR A 299 9.38 8.95 -12.23
CA THR A 299 9.03 8.44 -10.90
C THR A 299 9.04 9.55 -9.87
N SER A 300 10.10 10.38 -9.85
CA SER A 300 10.21 11.52 -8.94
C SER A 300 9.11 12.56 -9.18
N LYS A 301 8.66 12.77 -10.43
CA LYS A 301 7.50 13.64 -10.74
C LYS A 301 6.20 13.12 -10.14
N ILE A 302 5.93 11.82 -10.22
CA ILE A 302 4.76 11.18 -9.57
C ILE A 302 4.84 11.35 -8.05
N MET A 303 6.00 11.05 -7.45
CA MET A 303 6.21 11.18 -6.01
C MET A 303 6.03 12.62 -5.54
N ARG A 304 6.67 13.57 -6.23
CA ARG A 304 6.53 15.02 -6.00
C ARG A 304 5.06 15.42 -6.02
N PHE A 305 4.34 15.01 -7.05
CA PHE A 305 2.93 15.34 -7.20
C PHE A 305 2.12 14.88 -5.99
N LEU A 306 2.29 13.64 -5.53
CA LEU A 306 1.54 13.12 -4.39
C LEU A 306 1.99 13.74 -3.05
N MET A 307 3.30 13.87 -2.83
CA MET A 307 3.85 14.40 -1.59
C MET A 307 3.58 15.88 -1.39
N THR A 308 3.39 16.66 -2.45
CA THR A 308 3.08 18.10 -2.33
C THR A 308 1.84 18.33 -1.46
N ASP A 309 0.81 17.47 -1.62
CA ASP A 309 -0.42 17.58 -0.83
C ASP A 309 -0.36 16.72 0.45
N TYR A 310 0.36 15.60 0.44
CA TYR A 310 0.39 14.68 1.59
C TYR A 310 1.42 15.03 2.68
N ALA A 311 2.62 15.51 2.32
CA ALA A 311 3.68 15.78 3.30
C ALA A 311 3.27 16.78 4.41
N PRO A 312 2.51 17.87 4.13
CA PRO A 312 1.98 18.72 5.19
C PRO A 312 1.04 17.99 6.15
N ILE A 313 0.20 17.08 5.63
CA ILE A 313 -0.73 16.27 6.44
C ILE A 313 0.07 15.32 7.34
N LEU A 314 1.09 14.66 6.80
CA LEU A 314 1.97 13.79 7.57
C LEU A 314 2.69 14.57 8.68
N LYS A 315 3.21 15.78 8.38
CA LYS A 315 3.85 16.64 9.37
C LYS A 315 2.90 16.99 10.51
N ALA A 316 1.68 17.41 10.20
CA ALA A 316 0.66 17.71 11.22
C ALA A 316 0.33 16.46 12.05
N THR A 317 0.27 15.28 11.42
CA THR A 317 0.04 14.00 12.09
C THR A 317 1.17 13.65 13.06
N VAL A 318 2.44 13.89 12.68
CA VAL A 318 3.60 13.73 13.56
C VAL A 318 3.49 14.65 14.77
N ASP A 319 3.25 15.94 14.55
CA ASP A 319 3.18 16.93 15.62
C ASP A 319 2.06 16.60 16.61
N ARG A 320 0.87 16.26 16.11
CA ARG A 320 -0.25 15.83 16.94
C ARG A 320 0.04 14.55 17.73
N THR A 321 0.76 13.62 17.14
CA THR A 321 1.13 12.36 17.81
C THR A 321 2.13 12.61 18.93
N ILE A 322 3.15 13.44 18.68
CA ILE A 322 4.12 13.85 19.72
C ILE A 322 3.40 14.53 20.88
N GLN A 323 2.55 15.53 20.59
CA GLN A 323 1.75 16.22 21.61
C GLN A 323 0.88 15.25 22.42
N TYR A 324 0.25 14.28 21.74
CA TYR A 324 -0.57 13.27 22.42
C TYR A 324 0.26 12.41 23.37
N VAL A 325 1.41 11.91 22.92
CA VAL A 325 2.30 11.05 23.71
C VAL A 325 2.87 11.81 24.91
N GLU A 326 3.30 13.05 24.72
CA GLU A 326 3.80 13.92 25.80
C GLU A 326 2.72 14.20 26.85
N LYS A 327 1.49 14.52 26.40
CA LYS A 327 0.36 14.76 27.29
C LYS A 327 -0.05 13.52 28.07
N LYS A 328 -0.01 12.33 27.45
CA LYS A 328 -0.32 11.07 28.13
C LYS A 328 0.76 10.69 29.15
N GLY A 329 2.02 10.98 28.84
CA GLY A 329 3.17 10.63 29.67
C GLY A 329 3.45 9.12 29.68
N GLY A 330 4.62 8.76 30.18
CA GLY A 330 5.06 7.36 30.30
C GLY A 330 5.90 6.85 29.12
N ASP A 331 6.53 5.70 29.33
CA ASP A 331 7.50 5.13 28.39
C ASP A 331 6.86 4.30 27.26
N ARG A 332 5.64 3.80 27.46
CA ARG A 332 4.88 3.05 26.44
C ARG A 332 3.48 3.63 26.38
N VAL A 333 3.13 4.26 25.26
CA VAL A 333 1.83 4.94 25.08
C VAL A 333 1.08 4.31 23.91
N ALA A 334 -0.11 3.77 24.17
CA ALA A 334 -0.99 3.26 23.12
C ALA A 334 -1.52 4.40 22.25
N LEU A 335 -1.33 4.29 20.95
CA LEU A 335 -1.82 5.23 19.97
C LEU A 335 -3.25 4.84 19.55
N PRO A 336 -4.23 5.76 19.68
CA PRO A 336 -5.57 5.52 19.14
C PRO A 336 -5.50 5.56 17.60
N ARG A 337 -6.42 4.90 16.89
CA ARG A 337 -6.41 4.90 15.41
C ARG A 337 -6.50 6.28 14.78
N ALA A 338 -7.13 7.23 15.47
CA ALA A 338 -7.19 8.62 15.05
C ALA A 338 -7.07 9.56 16.26
N LEU A 339 -6.40 10.69 16.05
CA LEU A 339 -6.22 11.77 17.03
C LEU A 339 -7.15 12.95 16.74
N GLY A 340 -8.44 12.65 16.54
CA GLY A 340 -9.42 13.65 16.10
C GLY A 340 -9.28 14.00 14.62
N GLU A 341 -9.64 15.22 14.27
CA GLU A 341 -9.58 15.78 12.93
C GLU A 341 -8.67 17.01 12.90
N ASP A 342 -8.09 17.29 11.74
CA ASP A 342 -7.28 18.46 11.49
C ASP A 342 -7.58 19.03 10.10
N ASP A 343 -7.35 20.33 9.95
CA ASP A 343 -7.51 21.00 8.67
C ASP A 343 -6.37 20.62 7.72
N PHE A 344 -6.70 20.49 6.44
CA PHE A 344 -5.71 20.28 5.39
C PHE A 344 -6.07 21.07 4.14
N THR A 345 -5.10 21.15 3.23
CA THR A 345 -5.23 21.81 1.95
C THR A 345 -4.97 20.85 0.81
N LEU A 346 -5.67 21.05 -0.31
CA LEU A 346 -5.48 20.35 -1.57
C LEU A 346 -5.23 21.34 -2.69
N ARG A 347 -4.30 21.02 -3.59
CA ARG A 347 -4.25 21.65 -4.91
C ARG A 347 -5.44 21.17 -5.74
N GLY A 348 -6.16 22.11 -6.31
CA GLY A 348 -7.26 21.88 -7.25
C GLY A 348 -7.14 22.76 -8.50
N PRO A 349 -8.06 22.59 -9.45
CA PRO A 349 -7.97 23.25 -10.75
C PRO A 349 -8.07 24.78 -10.70
N GLN A 350 -8.68 25.34 -9.65
CA GLN A 350 -8.80 26.79 -9.43
C GLN A 350 -7.91 27.30 -8.28
N GLY A 351 -6.95 26.51 -7.81
CA GLY A 351 -6.05 26.86 -6.71
C GLY A 351 -6.23 25.96 -5.49
N ILE A 352 -5.86 26.48 -4.31
CA ILE A 352 -5.85 25.69 -3.07
C ILE A 352 -7.24 25.64 -2.46
N VAL A 353 -7.70 24.43 -2.13
CA VAL A 353 -8.97 24.14 -1.46
C VAL A 353 -8.68 23.66 -0.03
N LYS A 354 -9.53 24.04 0.93
CA LYS A 354 -9.44 23.59 2.33
C LYS A 354 -10.44 22.46 2.60
N GLY A 355 -10.05 21.55 3.47
CA GLY A 355 -10.91 20.50 4.02
C GLY A 355 -10.47 20.14 5.44
N SER A 356 -11.18 19.18 6.04
CA SER A 356 -10.79 18.58 7.33
C SER A 356 -10.77 17.07 7.19
N ARG A 357 -9.82 16.40 7.83
CA ARG A 357 -9.70 14.94 7.81
C ARG A 357 -9.23 14.41 9.15
N ARG A 358 -9.43 13.11 9.38
CA ARG A 358 -8.90 12.44 10.57
C ARG A 358 -7.38 12.41 10.56
N VAL A 359 -6.80 12.60 11.73
CA VAL A 359 -5.36 12.44 11.99
C VAL A 359 -5.09 10.97 12.27
N GLN A 360 -4.74 10.20 11.25
CA GLN A 360 -4.56 8.74 11.34
C GLN A 360 -3.15 8.40 11.86
N THR A 361 -3.08 7.66 12.97
CA THR A 361 -1.80 7.36 13.62
C THR A 361 -1.00 6.24 12.96
N HIS A 362 -1.62 5.48 12.04
CA HIS A 362 -0.94 4.43 11.30
C HIS A 362 0.23 4.98 10.46
N ALA A 363 0.06 6.16 9.87
CA ALA A 363 1.13 6.89 9.17
C ALA A 363 2.41 7.09 10.00
N ILE A 364 2.30 7.16 11.33
CA ILE A 364 3.47 7.31 12.22
C ILE A 364 4.26 6.02 12.32
N TRP A 365 3.60 4.87 12.35
CA TRP A 365 4.28 3.57 12.30
C TRP A 365 5.02 3.38 10.99
N GLU A 366 4.42 3.80 9.88
CA GLU A 366 5.06 3.76 8.57
C GLU A 366 6.27 4.69 8.48
N LEU A 367 6.13 5.93 8.96
CA LEU A 367 7.21 6.90 9.01
C LEU A 367 8.38 6.40 9.87
N ASP A 368 8.09 5.83 11.05
CA ASP A 368 9.08 5.25 11.94
C ASP A 368 9.85 4.11 11.26
N ARG A 369 9.15 3.23 10.54
CA ARG A 369 9.76 2.15 9.75
C ARG A 369 10.67 2.69 8.64
N ILE A 370 10.24 3.73 7.93
CA ILE A 370 11.04 4.39 6.90
C ILE A 370 12.34 4.94 7.50
N ILE A 371 12.24 5.65 8.62
CA ILE A 371 13.39 6.23 9.33
C ILE A 371 14.35 5.13 9.76
N ALA A 372 13.85 4.09 10.43
CA ALA A 372 14.66 2.99 10.95
C ALA A 372 15.41 2.24 9.84
N ARG A 373 14.80 2.08 8.66
CA ARG A 373 15.40 1.37 7.52
C ARG A 373 16.35 2.23 6.69
N SER A 374 16.15 3.55 6.68
CA SER A 374 16.82 4.43 5.71
C SER A 374 17.90 5.31 6.33
N PHE A 375 17.86 5.56 7.65
CA PHE A 375 18.79 6.48 8.34
C PHE A 375 19.72 5.78 9.33
N PRO A 376 20.64 4.88 8.88
CA PRO A 376 21.58 4.20 9.77
C PRO A 376 22.59 5.17 10.41
N ASN A 377 22.83 6.33 9.81
CA ASN A 377 23.70 7.40 10.33
C ASN A 377 23.32 8.76 9.72
N GLY A 378 23.94 9.84 10.24
CA GLY A 378 23.65 11.21 9.81
C GLY A 378 24.03 11.51 8.35
N GLN A 379 25.06 10.84 7.80
CA GLN A 379 25.48 11.02 6.41
C GLN A 379 24.48 10.42 5.43
N ALA A 380 24.01 9.20 5.69
CA ALA A 380 22.96 8.55 4.90
C ALA A 380 21.67 9.38 4.91
N ARG A 381 21.28 9.91 6.07
CA ARG A 381 20.15 10.83 6.19
C ARG A 381 20.32 12.08 5.33
N ALA A 382 21.46 12.76 5.42
CA ALA A 382 21.71 13.97 4.65
C ALA A 382 21.65 13.71 3.14
N SER A 383 22.28 12.63 2.67
CA SER A 383 22.28 12.24 1.25
C SER A 383 20.87 11.92 0.73
N LEU A 384 20.04 11.22 1.50
CA LEU A 384 18.66 10.92 1.09
C LEU A 384 17.76 12.16 1.06
N LEU A 385 17.97 13.11 1.97
CA LEU A 385 17.25 14.38 1.96
C LEU A 385 17.67 15.27 0.77
N GLU A 386 18.95 15.25 0.40
CA GLU A 386 19.46 15.92 -0.80
C GLU A 386 18.88 15.29 -2.08
N TRP A 387 18.83 13.96 -2.15
CA TRP A 387 18.15 13.26 -3.24
C TRP A 387 16.67 13.66 -3.32
N LEU A 388 15.97 13.68 -2.19
CA LEU A 388 14.57 14.07 -2.11
C LEU A 388 14.36 15.52 -2.57
N GLU A 389 15.27 16.43 -2.22
CA GLU A 389 15.24 17.82 -2.68
C GLU A 389 15.42 17.91 -4.20
N SER A 390 16.41 17.22 -4.78
CA SER A 390 16.62 17.21 -6.23
C SER A 390 15.44 16.59 -7.00
N GLY A 391 14.88 15.49 -6.49
CA GLY A 391 13.87 14.69 -7.18
C GLY A 391 12.45 15.20 -6.92
N CYS A 392 12.13 15.56 -5.69
CA CYS A 392 10.80 15.95 -5.25
C CYS A 392 10.64 17.45 -4.96
N GLY A 393 11.70 18.24 -5.06
CA GLY A 393 11.67 19.69 -4.87
C GLY A 393 11.85 20.10 -3.41
N GLU A 394 12.32 21.34 -3.23
CA GLU A 394 12.74 21.89 -1.94
C GLU A 394 11.63 21.91 -0.88
N ASP A 395 10.42 22.36 -1.24
CA ASP A 395 9.31 22.44 -0.28
C ASP A 395 8.89 21.06 0.25
N CYS A 396 8.88 20.05 -0.62
CA CYS A 396 8.60 18.67 -0.26
C CYS A 396 9.68 18.13 0.68
N ALA A 397 10.96 18.29 0.31
CA ALA A 397 12.08 17.83 1.10
C ALA A 397 12.13 18.51 2.49
N ARG A 398 11.90 19.82 2.53
CA ARG A 398 11.81 20.60 3.77
C ARG A 398 10.70 20.10 4.69
N THR A 399 9.50 19.89 4.14
CA THR A 399 8.32 19.49 4.93
C THR A 399 8.45 18.06 5.45
N LEU A 400 8.78 17.12 4.56
CA LEU A 400 8.96 15.71 4.94
C LEU A 400 10.18 15.51 5.85
N GLY A 401 11.29 16.18 5.54
CA GLY A 401 12.49 16.18 6.37
C GLY A 401 12.22 16.72 7.77
N SER A 402 11.42 17.79 7.89
CA SER A 402 10.99 18.33 9.18
C SER A 402 10.09 17.35 9.96
N ALA A 403 9.21 16.60 9.28
CA ALA A 403 8.37 15.58 9.91
C ALA A 403 9.22 14.44 10.48
N MET A 404 10.14 13.93 9.67
CA MET A 404 11.07 12.87 10.09
C MET A 404 11.94 13.33 11.26
N GLU A 405 12.48 14.55 11.18
CA GLU A 405 13.31 15.11 12.25
C GLU A 405 12.55 15.32 13.54
N ALA A 406 11.32 15.82 13.48
CA ALA A 406 10.46 15.99 14.65
C ALA A 406 10.19 14.64 15.33
N TRP A 407 9.87 13.61 14.54
CA TRP A 407 9.64 12.26 15.08
C TRP A 407 10.91 11.69 15.73
N MET A 408 12.06 11.75 15.06
CA MET A 408 13.34 11.30 15.62
C MET A 408 13.70 12.04 16.92
N LYS A 409 13.53 13.37 16.96
CA LYS A 409 13.81 14.20 18.14
C LYS A 409 12.89 13.90 19.31
N SER A 410 11.72 13.31 19.08
CA SER A 410 10.84 12.87 20.17
C SER A 410 11.44 11.73 21.00
N GLY A 411 12.47 11.04 20.50
CA GLY A 411 13.10 9.90 21.17
C GLY A 411 12.14 8.72 21.32
N ARG A 412 11.20 8.59 20.38
CA ARG A 412 10.19 7.53 20.32
C ARG A 412 10.39 6.67 19.07
N HIS A 413 10.06 5.39 19.19
CA HIS A 413 9.83 4.47 18.08
C HIS A 413 8.44 3.84 18.22
N VAL A 414 7.93 3.21 17.16
CA VAL A 414 6.61 2.56 17.19
C VAL A 414 6.75 1.04 17.21
N GLU A 415 6.21 0.41 18.25
CA GLU A 415 6.00 -1.03 18.32
C GLU A 415 4.55 -1.39 17.97
N ARG A 416 4.34 -2.57 17.40
CA ARG A 416 3.00 -3.09 17.11
C ARG A 416 2.75 -4.34 17.95
N GLU A 417 1.70 -4.30 18.76
CA GLU A 417 1.21 -5.43 19.55
C GLU A 417 -0.18 -5.81 19.05
N LYS A 418 -0.24 -6.87 18.22
CA LYS A 418 -1.45 -7.21 17.44
C LYS A 418 -1.97 -5.98 16.67
N ALA A 419 -3.19 -5.54 16.95
CA ALA A 419 -3.82 -4.40 16.30
C ALA A 419 -3.44 -3.02 16.89
N THR A 420 -2.67 -3.00 17.98
CA THR A 420 -2.38 -1.78 18.73
C THR A 420 -0.98 -1.27 18.41
N LEU A 421 -0.89 0.01 18.04
CA LEU A 421 0.38 0.72 17.90
C LEU A 421 0.77 1.34 19.25
N LEU A 422 2.03 1.24 19.61
CA LEU A 422 2.61 1.74 20.84
C LEU A 422 3.76 2.68 20.50
N ALA A 423 3.68 3.94 20.91
CA ALA A 423 4.83 4.83 20.92
C ALA A 423 5.68 4.54 22.17
N VAL A 424 6.90 4.06 21.96
CA VAL A 424 7.80 3.59 23.01
C VAL A 424 9.01 4.51 23.10
N SER A 425 9.43 4.86 24.31
CA SER A 425 10.65 5.66 24.52
C SER A 425 11.90 4.81 24.27
N GLU A 426 12.94 5.41 23.69
CA GLU A 426 14.24 4.74 23.51
C GLU A 426 14.84 4.25 24.85
N ARG A 427 14.50 4.91 25.96
CA ARG A 427 14.94 4.51 27.31
C ARG A 427 14.36 3.16 27.72
N ALA A 428 13.11 2.88 27.37
CA ALA A 428 12.46 1.61 27.68
C ALA A 428 12.91 0.46 26.77
N HIS A 429 13.38 0.75 25.55
CA HIS A 429 13.93 -0.27 24.67
C HIS A 429 15.25 -0.85 25.20
N LYS A 430 16.11 -0.01 25.79
CA LYS A 430 17.39 -0.42 26.41
C LYS A 430 17.24 -1.30 27.66
N GLY A 431 16.01 -1.49 28.17
CA GLY A 431 15.70 -2.40 29.28
C GLY A 431 15.30 -3.82 28.86
N LYS A 432 15.30 -4.15 27.56
CA LYS A 432 15.02 -5.49 26.99
C LYS A 432 16.23 -6.06 26.21
N LEU A 433 17.43 -5.98 26.78
CA LEU A 433 18.57 -6.78 26.33
C LEU A 433 18.79 -7.96 27.29
#